data_AF-A0A2S4KM01-F1
#
_entry.id   AF-A0A2S4KM01-F1
#
_cell.length_a   1.000
_cell.length_b   1.000
_cell.length_c   1.000
_cell.angle_alpha   90.00
_cell.angle_beta   90.00
_cell.angle_gamma   90.00
#
_symmetry.space_group_name_H-M   'P 1'
#
loop_
_entity.id
_entity.type
_entity.pdbx_description
1 polymer ?
#
loop_
_entity_poly.entity_id
_entity_poly.type
_entity_poly.pdbx_seq_one_letter_code
_entity_poly.pdbx_strand_id
1 'polypeptide(L)'
;MSTIASPRDPSTPLRRLPSGTPTSSTRPSLDLARSAVTSPVNNASQANPGPPPKRSNRAALREYYKLRAPPPRIEVPDSEVPAGELDAADFDAAAHVARVVAGSGLGELLRLYAQVVAEVRALDAEKKALVYDNYSKLITATETIRKMRANMDPLNPMASTLDPAIAQIYSQASSIREAARETVPAPDSDEGKRREAEARRRRTRELAKAALATPQRLRELAKEGKMEEARRQWELPRKLLVAWKDKGVGGDDVQAVIEEGDAVVTPTREPRSARTSTASR
;
A
#
# COMPACT_ATOMS: atom_id res chain seq x y z
N MET A 1 -77.46 -8.67 -21.49
CA MET A 1 -78.05 -8.65 -20.15
C MET A 1 -76.97 -8.22 -19.16
N SER A 2 -77.03 -6.96 -18.73
CA SER A 2 -76.82 -6.40 -17.36
C SER A 2 -76.69 -7.44 -16.22
N THR A 3 -75.97 -7.29 -15.08
CA THR A 3 -75.55 -6.12 -14.27
C THR A 3 -74.90 -6.57 -12.94
N ILE A 4 -74.01 -5.74 -12.35
CA ILE A 4 -73.87 -5.40 -10.89
C ILE A 4 -73.25 -6.47 -9.95
N ALA A 5 -72.41 -6.21 -8.93
CA ALA A 5 -71.56 -5.12 -8.44
C ALA A 5 -70.79 -5.63 -7.19
N SER A 6 -69.61 -5.07 -6.88
CA SER A 6 -68.89 -5.14 -5.57
C SER A 6 -69.62 -4.30 -4.49
N PRO A 7 -69.06 -3.95 -3.29
CA PRO A 7 -67.91 -4.43 -2.48
C PRO A 7 -68.22 -4.52 -0.95
N ARG A 8 -67.26 -4.92 -0.09
CA ARG A 8 -67.06 -4.36 1.28
C ARG A 8 -65.80 -4.92 2.01
N ASP A 9 -64.82 -4.04 2.21
CA ASP A 9 -64.04 -3.85 3.46
C ASP A 9 -64.70 -2.66 4.22
N PRO A 10 -64.34 -2.18 5.46
CA PRO A 10 -63.09 -2.33 6.25
C PRO A 10 -63.26 -2.41 7.80
N SER A 11 -62.17 -2.62 8.57
CA SER A 11 -61.78 -1.81 9.79
C SER A 11 -60.54 -2.34 10.56
N THR A 12 -59.40 -1.72 10.26
CA THR A 12 -58.27 -1.17 11.08
C THR A 12 -58.25 -1.28 12.63
N PRO A 13 -57.15 -0.91 13.37
CA PRO A 13 -55.82 -0.37 12.96
C PRO A 13 -54.54 -0.90 13.69
N LEU A 14 -53.39 -0.66 13.03
CA LEU A 14 -52.10 -0.08 13.47
C LEU A 14 -51.61 -0.24 14.94
N ARG A 15 -50.37 -0.74 15.11
CA ARG A 15 -49.32 0.00 15.87
C ARG A 15 -47.90 -0.37 15.42
N ARG A 16 -47.07 0.66 15.29
CA ARG A 16 -45.68 0.65 14.82
C ARG A 16 -44.76 1.22 15.93
N LEU A 17 -43.68 0.47 16.28
CA LEU A 17 -42.38 0.84 16.93
C LEU A 17 -42.38 1.41 18.38
N PRO A 18 -41.26 1.41 19.17
CA PRO A 18 -39.84 1.27 18.79
C PRO A 18 -38.89 0.44 19.72
N SER A 19 -37.65 0.25 19.22
CA SER A 19 -36.33 0.35 19.89
C SER A 19 -36.19 0.17 21.42
N GLY A 20 -35.32 -0.75 21.83
CA GLY A 20 -34.78 -0.83 23.19
C GLY A 20 -33.82 -2.00 23.40
N THR A 21 -32.54 -1.81 23.11
CA THR A 21 -31.46 -2.69 23.58
C THR A 21 -31.19 -2.44 25.07
N PRO A 22 -31.23 -3.44 25.96
CA PRO A 22 -30.62 -3.30 27.28
C PRO A 22 -29.09 -3.38 27.15
N THR A 23 -28.46 -2.23 27.22
CA THR A 23 -27.03 -2.04 27.49
C THR A 23 -26.78 -2.36 28.96
N SER A 24 -26.11 -3.48 29.26
CA SER A 24 -25.38 -3.68 30.52
C SER A 24 -24.47 -4.91 30.39
N SER A 25 -23.22 -4.67 30.02
CA SER A 25 -22.12 -5.56 30.41
C SER A 25 -20.86 -4.73 30.55
N THR A 26 -20.57 -4.40 31.81
CA THR A 26 -19.27 -3.99 32.31
C THR A 26 -18.26 -5.11 32.03
N ARG A 27 -17.55 -5.05 30.90
CA ARG A 27 -16.27 -5.74 30.72
C ARG A 27 -15.18 -4.71 30.43
N PRO A 28 -14.06 -4.69 31.17
CA PRO A 28 -13.00 -3.73 30.94
C PRO A 28 -12.29 -4.01 29.62
N SER A 29 -12.22 -3.02 28.74
CA SER A 29 -11.33 -3.03 27.58
C SER A 29 -9.90 -2.75 28.04
N LEU A 30 -9.02 -3.74 27.94
CA LEU A 30 -7.58 -3.52 28.02
C LEU A 30 -7.06 -3.27 26.61
N ASP A 31 -6.92 -1.98 26.31
CA ASP A 31 -6.15 -1.46 25.19
C ASP A 31 -4.67 -1.75 25.48
N LEU A 32 -4.05 -2.65 24.72
CA LEU A 32 -2.61 -2.83 24.76
C LEU A 32 -2.01 -2.21 23.50
N ALA A 33 -1.51 -1.00 23.70
CA ALA A 33 -0.86 -0.20 22.70
C ALA A 33 0.56 -0.73 22.38
N ARG A 34 0.93 -0.52 21.10
CA ARG A 34 2.29 -0.35 20.54
C ARG A 34 3.14 -1.62 20.31
N SER A 35 3.42 -1.83 19.03
CA SER A 35 4.79 -2.10 18.57
C SER A 35 5.02 -1.37 17.26
N ALA A 36 5.74 -0.24 17.37
CA ALA A 36 6.45 0.35 16.25
C ALA A 36 7.69 -0.50 15.99
N VAL A 37 7.72 -1.22 14.88
CA VAL A 37 8.96 -1.82 14.37
C VAL A 37 9.32 -1.09 13.08
N THR A 38 10.31 -0.24 13.24
CA THR A 38 11.10 0.41 12.20
C THR A 38 11.64 -0.64 11.23
N SER A 39 11.28 -0.52 9.94
CA SER A 39 11.87 -1.33 8.89
C SER A 39 13.32 -0.87 8.61
N PRO A 40 14.31 -1.76 8.52
CA PRO A 40 15.64 -1.37 8.05
C PRO A 40 15.62 -1.25 6.53
N VAL A 41 15.96 -0.06 6.03
CA VAL A 41 16.29 0.18 4.63
C VAL A 41 17.63 -0.51 4.34
N ASN A 42 17.61 -1.56 3.51
CA ASN A 42 18.80 -2.04 2.83
C ASN A 42 18.73 -1.60 1.36
N ASN A 43 19.62 -0.69 1.03
CA ASN A 43 19.87 -0.19 -0.31
C ASN A 43 20.73 -1.22 -1.04
N ALA A 44 20.14 -1.95 -2.00
CA ALA A 44 20.88 -2.73 -2.98
C ALA A 44 20.48 -2.26 -4.39
N SER A 45 21.50 -1.72 -5.04
CA SER A 45 21.67 -1.31 -6.43
C SER A 45 20.87 -2.12 -7.47
N GLN A 46 20.23 -1.37 -8.38
CA GLN A 46 20.00 -1.66 -9.80
C GLN A 46 19.90 -3.14 -10.24
N ALA A 47 18.65 -3.59 -10.46
CA ALA A 47 18.25 -4.31 -11.67
C ALA A 47 16.71 -4.40 -11.75
N ASN A 48 16.16 -4.02 -12.91
CA ASN A 48 14.76 -4.15 -13.40
C ASN A 48 13.70 -4.81 -12.48
N PRO A 49 12.55 -4.15 -12.22
CA PRO A 49 11.40 -4.82 -11.65
C PRO A 49 10.60 -5.52 -12.76
N GLY A 50 10.92 -6.78 -13.04
CA GLY A 50 9.95 -7.69 -13.63
C GLY A 50 8.84 -8.02 -12.62
N PRO A 51 7.60 -8.33 -13.05
CA PRO A 51 6.51 -8.63 -12.12
C PRO A 51 6.89 -9.83 -11.25
N PRO A 52 6.60 -9.80 -9.93
CA PRO A 52 6.96 -10.89 -9.04
C PRO A 52 6.33 -12.20 -9.52
N PRO A 53 7.03 -13.34 -9.43
CA PRO A 53 6.53 -14.60 -9.95
C PRO A 53 5.30 -15.03 -9.14
N LYS A 54 4.11 -14.90 -9.74
CA LYS A 54 2.81 -15.35 -9.21
C LYS A 54 2.82 -16.80 -8.67
N ARG A 55 3.82 -17.60 -9.04
CA ARG A 55 4.02 -18.98 -8.60
C ARG A 55 4.47 -19.10 -7.14
N SER A 56 5.24 -18.15 -6.59
CA SER A 56 5.69 -18.23 -5.18
C SER A 56 4.55 -17.95 -4.21
N ASN A 57 3.74 -16.92 -4.46
CA ASN A 57 2.53 -16.64 -3.67
C ASN A 57 1.53 -17.79 -3.76
N ARG A 58 1.38 -18.42 -4.94
CA ARG A 58 0.53 -19.61 -5.06
C ARG A 58 1.09 -20.81 -4.29
N ALA A 59 2.41 -20.95 -4.17
CA ALA A 59 3.04 -22.00 -3.38
C ALA A 59 2.87 -21.75 -1.88
N ALA A 60 3.14 -20.53 -1.41
CA ALA A 60 3.00 -20.12 -0.01
C ALA A 60 1.54 -20.26 0.48
N LEU A 61 0.56 -19.89 -0.35
CA LEU A 61 -0.85 -20.08 -0.02
C LEU A 61 -1.22 -21.57 0.01
N ARG A 62 -0.68 -22.39 -0.89
CA ARG A 62 -0.92 -23.84 -0.87
C ARG A 62 -0.32 -24.52 0.35
N GLU A 63 0.81 -24.01 0.84
CA GLU A 63 1.48 -24.50 2.05
C GLU A 63 0.75 -24.04 3.31
N TYR A 64 0.33 -22.77 3.37
CA TYR A 64 -0.47 -22.21 4.47
C TYR A 64 -1.83 -22.91 4.65
N TYR A 65 -2.51 -23.25 3.55
CA TYR A 65 -3.79 -23.97 3.56
C TYR A 65 -3.65 -25.50 3.45
N LYS A 66 -2.42 -26.04 3.54
CA LYS A 66 -2.13 -27.49 3.47
C LYS A 66 -2.72 -28.22 2.26
N LEU A 67 -2.89 -27.52 1.12
CA LEU A 67 -3.51 -28.03 -0.12
C LEU A 67 -2.63 -29.02 -0.91
N ARG A 68 -1.53 -29.50 -0.32
CA ARG A 68 -0.66 -30.55 -0.85
C ARG A 68 -0.84 -31.89 -0.14
N ALA A 69 -1.59 -31.92 0.96
CA ALA A 69 -2.09 -33.18 1.48
C ALA A 69 -3.19 -33.71 0.53
N PRO A 70 -3.31 -35.03 0.32
CA PRO A 70 -4.55 -35.58 -0.24
C PRO A 70 -5.73 -34.99 0.53
N PRO A 71 -6.91 -34.78 -0.10
CA PRO A 71 -8.07 -34.27 0.63
C PRO A 71 -8.18 -35.08 1.91
N PRO A 72 -8.38 -34.45 3.09
CA PRO A 72 -8.68 -35.24 4.26
C PRO A 72 -9.87 -36.09 3.83
N ARG A 73 -9.63 -37.39 3.67
CA ARG A 73 -10.72 -38.34 3.75
C ARG A 73 -11.40 -37.91 5.03
N ILE A 74 -12.71 -37.74 4.98
CA ILE A 74 -13.51 -37.70 6.19
C ILE A 74 -13.42 -39.13 6.74
N GLU A 75 -12.22 -39.51 7.18
CA GLU A 75 -12.01 -40.50 8.20
C GLU A 75 -12.65 -39.80 9.38
N VAL A 76 -13.91 -40.18 9.61
CA VAL A 76 -14.56 -40.00 10.91
C VAL A 76 -13.46 -40.35 11.90
N PRO A 77 -13.01 -39.39 12.73
CA PRO A 77 -11.91 -39.67 13.65
C PRO A 77 -12.32 -40.95 14.37
N ASP A 78 -11.47 -41.99 14.28
CA ASP A 78 -11.64 -43.21 15.07
C ASP A 78 -11.96 -42.71 16.48
N SER A 79 -13.18 -43.00 16.94
CA SER A 79 -13.68 -42.51 18.22
C SER A 79 -12.59 -42.74 19.25
N GLU A 80 -12.14 -41.69 19.95
CA GLU A 80 -11.08 -41.82 20.97
C GLU A 80 -11.49 -42.78 22.12
N VAL A 81 -12.76 -43.18 22.14
CA VAL A 81 -13.30 -44.24 22.98
C VAL A 81 -13.14 -45.59 22.25
N PRO A 82 -12.34 -46.53 22.81
CA PRO A 82 -12.27 -47.89 22.29
C PRO A 82 -13.68 -48.48 22.16
N ALA A 83 -13.99 -49.06 21.00
CA ALA A 83 -15.26 -49.75 20.78
C ALA A 83 -15.46 -50.82 21.87
N GLY A 84 -16.57 -50.70 22.60
CA GLY A 84 -16.89 -51.61 23.70
C GLY A 84 -17.34 -52.98 23.18
N GLU A 85 -17.49 -53.95 24.08
CA GLU A 85 -18.02 -55.28 23.73
C GLU A 85 -19.43 -55.24 23.10
N LEU A 86 -20.18 -54.15 23.36
CA LEU A 86 -21.51 -53.89 22.80
C LEU A 86 -21.46 -53.30 21.38
N ASP A 87 -20.31 -52.77 20.96
CA ASP A 87 -20.10 -52.13 19.66
C ASP A 87 -19.52 -53.10 18.61
N ALA A 88 -19.30 -54.36 19.00
CA ALA A 88 -18.78 -55.40 18.11
C ALA A 88 -19.77 -55.71 16.96
N ALA A 89 -19.24 -55.88 15.74
CA ALA A 89 -20.07 -56.08 14.54
C ALA A 89 -20.89 -57.40 14.58
N ASP A 90 -20.43 -58.37 15.36
CA ASP A 90 -21.03 -59.68 15.60
C ASP A 90 -21.77 -59.76 16.96
N PHE A 91 -22.08 -58.62 17.57
CA PHE A 91 -22.77 -58.56 18.86
C PHE A 91 -24.15 -59.21 18.81
N ASP A 92 -24.32 -60.30 19.58
CA ASP A 92 -25.62 -60.96 19.81
C ASP A 92 -26.24 -60.48 21.13
N ALA A 93 -27.22 -59.60 21.01
CA ALA A 93 -27.97 -59.05 22.14
C ALA A 93 -28.70 -60.15 22.96
N ALA A 94 -29.24 -61.18 22.30
CA ALA A 94 -30.00 -62.22 22.98
C ALA A 94 -29.08 -63.11 23.84
N ALA A 95 -27.95 -63.53 23.28
CA ALA A 95 -26.93 -64.28 24.02
C ALA A 95 -26.29 -63.45 25.14
N HIS A 96 -26.06 -62.16 24.92
CA HIS A 96 -25.53 -61.25 25.94
C HIS A 96 -26.52 -61.10 27.11
N VAL A 97 -27.78 -60.80 26.84
CA VAL A 97 -28.81 -60.67 27.88
C VAL A 97 -29.00 -61.98 28.64
N ALA A 98 -29.05 -63.13 27.95
CA ALA A 98 -29.17 -64.43 28.60
C ALA A 98 -28.00 -64.70 29.56
N ARG A 99 -26.78 -64.34 29.17
CA ARG A 99 -25.56 -64.47 30.00
C ARG A 99 -25.62 -63.58 31.23
N VAL A 100 -26.03 -62.32 31.05
CA VAL A 100 -26.14 -61.34 32.15
C VAL A 100 -27.23 -61.75 33.14
N VAL A 101 -28.40 -62.17 32.66
CA VAL A 101 -29.51 -62.62 33.53
C VAL A 101 -29.16 -63.90 34.28
N ALA A 102 -28.41 -64.82 33.67
CA ALA A 102 -27.97 -66.05 34.33
C ALA A 102 -26.88 -65.81 35.41
N GLY A 103 -26.06 -64.78 35.25
CA GLY A 103 -24.91 -64.50 36.12
C GLY A 103 -25.11 -63.42 37.18
N SER A 104 -26.14 -62.56 37.04
CA SER A 104 -26.34 -61.40 37.91
C SER A 104 -27.57 -61.50 38.81
N GLY A 105 -27.48 -60.89 39.99
CA GLY A 105 -28.62 -60.73 40.88
C GLY A 105 -29.61 -59.65 40.41
N LEU A 106 -30.86 -59.70 40.88
CA LEU A 106 -31.90 -58.72 40.51
C LEU A 106 -31.47 -57.25 40.75
N GLY A 107 -30.78 -56.98 41.86
CA GLY A 107 -30.31 -55.63 42.19
C GLY A 107 -29.23 -55.12 41.23
N GLU A 108 -28.37 -56.01 40.71
CA GLU A 108 -27.38 -55.67 39.70
C GLU A 108 -28.06 -55.43 38.34
N LEU A 109 -29.03 -56.26 37.99
CA LEU A 109 -29.81 -56.10 36.76
C LEU A 109 -30.56 -54.76 36.72
N LEU A 110 -31.15 -54.33 37.86
CA LEU A 110 -31.82 -53.03 37.95
C LEU A 110 -30.84 -51.85 37.81
N ARG A 111 -29.63 -51.97 38.37
CA ARG A 111 -28.59 -50.94 38.20
C ARG A 111 -28.11 -50.89 36.75
N LEU A 112 -27.87 -52.04 36.14
CA LEU A 112 -27.47 -52.13 34.72
C LEU A 112 -28.56 -51.53 33.82
N TYR A 113 -29.83 -51.86 34.07
CA TYR A 113 -30.95 -51.25 33.34
C TYR A 113 -30.97 -49.73 33.47
N ALA A 114 -30.84 -49.20 34.68
CA ALA A 114 -30.82 -47.76 34.91
C ALA A 114 -29.63 -47.08 34.20
N GLN A 115 -28.46 -47.73 34.20
CA GLN A 115 -27.27 -47.27 33.50
C GLN A 115 -27.49 -47.25 31.98
N VAL A 116 -27.94 -48.35 31.38
CA VAL A 116 -28.19 -48.44 29.93
C VAL A 116 -29.23 -47.41 29.49
N VAL A 117 -30.31 -47.22 30.26
CA VAL A 117 -31.31 -46.18 29.96
C VAL A 117 -30.73 -44.77 30.02
N ALA A 118 -29.82 -44.50 30.96
CA ALA A 118 -29.13 -43.23 31.05
C ALA A 118 -28.18 -43.01 29.85
N GLU A 119 -27.41 -44.04 29.48
CA GLU A 119 -26.50 -44.01 28.33
C GLU A 119 -27.25 -43.81 27.01
N VAL A 120 -28.38 -44.51 26.79
CA VAL A 120 -29.22 -44.31 25.59
C VAL A 120 -29.70 -42.86 25.47
N ARG A 121 -30.10 -42.24 26.59
CA ARG A 121 -30.52 -40.83 26.60
C ARG A 121 -29.35 -39.88 26.35
N ALA A 122 -28.17 -40.19 26.90
CA ALA A 122 -26.96 -39.40 26.68
C ALA A 122 -26.53 -39.46 25.20
N LEU A 123 -26.53 -40.65 24.59
CA LEU A 123 -26.21 -40.83 23.17
C LEU A 123 -27.21 -40.13 22.25
N ASP A 124 -28.51 -40.14 22.58
CA ASP A 124 -29.50 -39.38 21.80
C ASP A 124 -29.27 -37.86 21.89
N ALA A 125 -28.92 -37.37 23.09
CA ALA A 125 -28.58 -35.96 23.28
C ALA A 125 -27.31 -35.57 22.51
N GLU A 126 -26.27 -36.40 22.56
CA GLU A 126 -25.02 -36.19 21.82
C GLU A 126 -25.25 -36.22 20.30
N LYS A 127 -25.99 -37.20 19.79
CA LYS A 127 -26.38 -37.27 18.37
C LYS A 127 -27.08 -35.98 17.94
N LYS A 128 -28.03 -35.49 18.73
CA LYS A 128 -28.71 -34.21 18.45
C LYS A 128 -27.73 -33.06 18.45
N ALA A 129 -26.85 -32.96 19.45
CA ALA A 129 -25.84 -31.91 19.54
C ALA A 129 -24.90 -31.90 18.32
N LEU A 130 -24.42 -33.06 17.87
CA LEU A 130 -23.59 -33.20 16.68
C LEU A 130 -24.30 -32.73 15.41
N VAL A 131 -25.57 -33.10 15.26
CA VAL A 131 -26.40 -32.66 14.12
C VAL A 131 -26.58 -31.14 14.14
N TYR A 132 -26.89 -30.55 15.30
CA TYR A 132 -27.02 -29.09 15.44
C TYR A 132 -25.72 -28.35 15.15
N ASP A 133 -24.59 -28.84 15.66
CA ASP A 133 -23.28 -28.26 15.40
C ASP A 133 -22.93 -28.33 13.90
N ASN A 134 -23.17 -29.48 13.25
CA ASN A 134 -22.93 -29.64 11.83
C ASN A 134 -23.79 -28.70 10.97
N TYR A 135 -25.10 -28.64 11.24
CA TYR A 135 -25.99 -27.72 10.52
C TYR A 135 -25.64 -26.25 10.78
N SER A 136 -25.31 -25.90 12.03
CA SER A 136 -24.87 -24.55 12.39
C SER A 136 -23.60 -24.14 11.63
N LYS A 137 -22.62 -25.06 11.52
CA LYS A 137 -21.39 -24.85 10.73
C LYS A 137 -21.69 -24.67 9.24
N LEU A 138 -22.58 -25.49 8.66
CA LEU A 138 -23.00 -25.36 7.26
C LEU A 138 -23.72 -24.03 6.99
N ILE A 139 -24.64 -23.63 7.87
CA ILE A 139 -25.34 -22.36 7.78
C ILE A 139 -24.34 -21.19 7.88
N THR A 140 -23.40 -21.26 8.82
CA THR A 140 -22.37 -20.23 8.98
C THR A 140 -21.46 -20.16 7.73
N ALA A 141 -21.06 -21.29 7.17
CA ALA A 141 -20.25 -21.34 5.96
C ALA A 141 -20.98 -20.75 4.75
N THR A 142 -22.26 -21.10 4.57
CA THR A 142 -23.08 -20.55 3.48
C THR A 142 -23.32 -19.06 3.63
N GLU A 143 -23.50 -18.55 4.86
CA GLU A 143 -23.59 -17.12 5.13
C GLU A 143 -22.27 -16.39 4.86
N THR A 144 -21.12 -16.98 5.22
CA THR A 144 -19.81 -16.44 4.87
C THR A 144 -19.63 -16.36 3.35
N ILE A 145 -20.03 -17.39 2.60
CA ILE A 145 -19.99 -17.37 1.12
C ILE A 145 -20.88 -16.24 0.58
N ARG A 146 -22.09 -16.07 1.13
CA ARG A 146 -23.00 -14.99 0.75
C ARG A 146 -22.37 -13.62 0.99
N LYS A 147 -21.76 -13.39 2.17
CA LYS A 147 -21.05 -12.15 2.49
C LYS A 147 -19.84 -11.90 1.59
N MET A 148 -19.05 -12.94 1.31
CA MET A 148 -17.92 -12.84 0.37
C MET A 148 -18.39 -12.44 -1.03
N ARG A 149 -19.48 -13.03 -1.52
CA ARG A 149 -20.07 -12.68 -2.81
C ARG A 149 -20.61 -11.25 -2.82
N ALA A 150 -21.35 -10.86 -1.79
CA ALA A 150 -21.88 -9.50 -1.65
C ALA A 150 -20.78 -8.43 -1.49
N ASN A 151 -19.57 -8.81 -1.05
CA ASN A 151 -18.41 -7.92 -1.01
C ASN A 151 -17.59 -7.95 -2.32
N MET A 152 -17.71 -9.00 -3.13
CA MET A 152 -17.07 -9.10 -4.45
C MET A 152 -17.92 -8.48 -5.57
N ASP A 153 -19.24 -8.59 -5.51
CA ASP A 153 -20.16 -7.93 -6.45
C ASP A 153 -19.96 -6.38 -6.49
N PRO A 154 -19.67 -5.67 -5.37
CA PRO A 154 -19.32 -4.24 -5.38
C PRO A 154 -17.87 -3.92 -5.76
N LEU A 155 -17.02 -4.90 -6.12
CA LEU A 155 -15.77 -4.59 -6.83
C LEU A 155 -16.01 -4.22 -8.30
N ASN A 156 -17.21 -4.49 -8.84
CA ASN A 156 -17.60 -4.04 -10.16
C ASN A 156 -17.83 -2.51 -10.26
N PRO A 157 -18.47 -1.79 -9.31
CA PRO A 157 -18.60 -0.33 -9.39
C PRO A 157 -17.27 0.42 -9.27
N MET A 158 -16.29 -0.03 -8.47
CA MET A 158 -14.96 0.62 -8.44
C MET A 158 -14.13 0.34 -9.70
N ALA A 159 -14.29 -0.83 -10.32
CA ALA A 159 -13.73 -1.08 -11.65
C ALA A 159 -14.46 -0.27 -12.74
N SER A 160 -15.78 -0.10 -12.60
CA SER A 160 -16.63 0.67 -13.52
C SER A 160 -16.40 2.19 -13.44
N THR A 161 -15.83 2.72 -12.35
CA THR A 161 -15.41 4.13 -12.28
C THR A 161 -14.01 4.38 -12.87
N LEU A 162 -13.20 3.33 -13.05
CA LEU A 162 -11.85 3.46 -13.60
C LEU A 162 -11.89 3.76 -15.10
N ASP A 163 -12.73 3.05 -15.87
CA ASP A 163 -12.82 3.25 -17.33
C ASP A 163 -13.27 4.67 -17.71
N PRO A 164 -14.32 5.27 -17.10
CA PRO A 164 -14.70 6.66 -17.31
C PRO A 164 -13.62 7.65 -16.86
N ALA A 165 -12.94 7.38 -15.74
CA ALA A 165 -11.86 8.25 -15.26
C ALA A 165 -10.67 8.26 -16.24
N ILE A 166 -10.29 7.09 -16.76
CA ILE A 166 -9.24 6.98 -17.79
C ILE A 166 -9.68 7.69 -19.07
N ALA A 167 -10.93 7.51 -19.51
CA ALA A 167 -11.46 8.22 -20.67
C ALA A 167 -11.45 9.75 -20.49
N GLN A 168 -11.79 10.23 -19.29
CA GLN A 168 -11.73 11.65 -18.95
C GLN A 168 -10.29 12.19 -18.92
N ILE A 169 -9.35 11.44 -18.36
CA ILE A 169 -7.93 11.81 -18.38
C ILE A 169 -7.42 11.87 -19.82
N TYR A 170 -7.79 10.91 -20.67
CA TYR A 170 -7.39 10.89 -22.06
C TYR A 170 -7.97 12.08 -22.83
N SER A 171 -9.25 12.42 -22.62
CA SER A 171 -9.88 13.56 -23.28
C SER A 171 -9.25 14.89 -22.83
N GLN A 172 -9.00 15.06 -21.53
CA GLN A 172 -8.32 16.23 -20.98
C GLN A 172 -6.88 16.34 -21.50
N ALA A 173 -6.12 15.25 -21.49
CA ALA A 173 -4.74 15.23 -22.01
C ALA A 173 -4.70 15.54 -23.51
N SER A 174 -5.66 15.02 -24.29
CA SER A 174 -5.78 15.33 -25.71
C SER A 174 -6.09 16.81 -25.94
N SER A 175 -7.02 17.38 -25.18
CA SER A 175 -7.37 18.81 -25.24
C SER A 175 -6.18 19.70 -24.89
N ILE A 176 -5.44 19.37 -23.81
CA ILE A 176 -4.22 20.12 -23.44
C ILE A 176 -3.16 20.02 -24.54
N ARG A 177 -2.96 18.84 -25.11
CA ARG A 177 -2.01 18.64 -26.21
C ARG A 177 -2.39 19.47 -27.44
N GLU A 178 -3.67 19.55 -27.77
CA GLU A 178 -4.16 20.32 -28.91
C GLU A 178 -4.05 21.82 -28.67
N ALA A 179 -4.43 22.31 -27.48
CA ALA A 179 -4.21 23.69 -27.07
C ALA A 179 -2.71 24.07 -27.02
N ALA A 180 -1.84 23.15 -26.57
CA ALA A 180 -0.39 23.34 -26.62
C ALA A 180 0.12 23.40 -28.06
N ARG A 181 -0.46 22.62 -28.98
CA ARG A 181 -0.10 22.64 -30.41
C ARG A 181 -0.56 23.91 -31.12
N GLU A 182 -1.67 24.51 -30.69
CA GLU A 182 -2.12 25.81 -31.21
C GLU A 182 -1.24 26.96 -30.71
N THR A 183 -0.77 26.90 -29.46
CA THR A 183 0.03 27.97 -28.84
C THR A 183 1.54 27.85 -29.10
N VAL A 184 2.01 26.65 -29.43
CA VAL A 184 3.41 26.36 -29.78
C VAL A 184 3.46 25.98 -31.26
N PRO A 185 3.93 26.87 -32.14
CA PRO A 185 4.17 26.55 -33.55
C PRO A 185 5.06 25.32 -33.66
N ALA A 186 4.85 24.51 -34.70
CA ALA A 186 5.67 23.32 -34.92
C ALA A 186 7.18 23.68 -34.89
N PRO A 187 8.02 22.89 -34.20
CA PRO A 187 9.45 23.22 -34.05
C PRO A 187 10.19 23.32 -35.41
N ASP A 188 9.70 22.62 -36.42
CA ASP A 188 10.26 22.66 -37.78
C ASP A 188 9.75 23.83 -38.64
N SER A 189 8.74 24.58 -38.17
CA SER A 189 8.27 25.79 -38.86
C SER A 189 9.32 26.90 -38.79
N ASP A 190 9.38 27.75 -39.81
CA ASP A 190 10.31 28.88 -39.84
C ASP A 190 10.06 29.87 -38.68
N GLU A 191 8.81 29.99 -38.23
CA GLU A 191 8.44 30.78 -37.05
C GLU A 191 8.95 30.16 -35.74
N GLY A 192 8.88 28.82 -35.62
CA GLY A 192 9.44 28.07 -34.49
C GLY A 192 10.95 28.26 -34.37
N LYS A 193 11.68 28.11 -35.48
CA LYS A 193 13.14 28.31 -35.54
C LYS A 193 13.55 29.75 -35.17
N ARG A 194 12.79 30.76 -35.64
CA ARG A 194 13.02 32.18 -35.30
C ARG A 194 12.81 32.44 -33.80
N ARG A 195 11.70 31.94 -33.24
CA ARG A 195 11.39 32.09 -31.80
C ARG A 195 12.44 31.41 -30.92
N GLU A 196 12.89 30.22 -31.29
CA GLU A 196 13.93 29.51 -30.56
C GLU A 196 15.28 30.23 -30.63
N ALA A 197 15.66 30.73 -31.82
CA ALA A 197 16.87 31.53 -31.99
C ALA A 197 16.83 32.83 -31.15
N GLU A 198 15.69 33.51 -31.09
CA GLU A 198 15.50 34.68 -30.24
C GLU A 198 15.58 34.34 -28.74
N ALA A 199 14.94 33.26 -28.31
CA ALA A 199 15.01 32.79 -26.94
C ALA A 199 16.45 32.39 -26.55
N ARG A 200 17.20 31.77 -27.47
CA ARG A 200 18.63 31.48 -27.29
C ARG A 200 19.44 32.76 -27.16
N ARG A 201 19.22 33.74 -28.03
CA ARG A 201 19.89 35.06 -27.99
C ARG A 201 19.60 35.81 -26.68
N ARG A 202 18.35 35.77 -26.18
CA ARG A 202 17.96 36.37 -24.90
C ARG A 202 18.70 35.73 -23.74
N ARG A 203 18.69 34.39 -23.64
CA ARG A 203 19.42 33.64 -22.61
C ARG A 203 20.92 33.92 -22.64
N THR A 204 21.54 33.94 -23.82
CA THR A 204 22.98 34.26 -23.93
C THR A 204 23.27 35.70 -23.52
N ARG A 205 22.37 36.65 -23.81
CA ARG A 205 22.53 38.06 -23.42
C ARG A 205 22.39 38.24 -21.91
N GLU A 206 21.46 37.53 -21.27
CA GLU A 206 21.30 37.53 -19.81
C GLU A 206 22.51 36.94 -19.11
N LEU A 207 23.04 35.81 -19.62
CA LEU A 207 24.28 35.23 -19.12
C LEU A 207 25.46 36.17 -19.27
N ALA A 208 25.57 36.90 -20.39
CA ALA A 208 26.62 37.90 -20.59
C ALA A 208 26.51 39.05 -19.60
N LYS A 209 25.30 39.58 -19.38
CA LYS A 209 25.07 40.62 -18.36
C LYS A 209 25.44 40.13 -16.95
N ALA A 210 25.06 38.89 -16.61
CA ALA A 210 25.38 38.31 -15.31
C ALA A 210 26.89 38.14 -15.13
N ALA A 211 27.59 37.64 -16.15
CA ALA A 211 29.05 37.50 -16.12
C ALA A 211 29.75 38.86 -15.97
N LEU A 212 29.31 39.90 -16.70
CA LEU A 212 29.87 41.25 -16.60
C LEU A 212 29.63 41.92 -15.24
N ALA A 213 28.54 41.59 -14.55
CA ALA A 213 28.22 42.15 -13.23
C ALA A 213 28.99 41.47 -12.08
N THR A 214 29.55 40.28 -12.30
CA THR A 214 30.26 39.53 -11.25
C THR A 214 31.51 40.22 -10.68
N PRO A 215 32.44 40.83 -11.44
CA PRO A 215 33.62 41.49 -10.85
C PRO A 215 33.30 42.63 -9.87
N GLN A 216 32.24 43.40 -10.13
CA GLN A 216 31.78 44.45 -9.21
C GLN A 216 31.28 43.84 -7.89
N ARG A 217 30.50 42.75 -7.97
CA ARG A 217 30.02 42.00 -6.79
C ARG A 217 31.16 41.37 -6.00
N LEU A 218 32.23 40.90 -6.68
CA LEU A 218 33.42 40.38 -6.02
C LEU A 218 34.15 41.47 -5.23
N ARG A 219 34.21 42.71 -5.72
CA ARG A 219 34.82 43.83 -4.99
C ARG A 219 34.07 44.18 -3.72
N GLU A 220 32.74 44.11 -3.74
CA GLU A 220 31.92 44.33 -2.54
C GLU A 220 32.20 43.26 -1.49
N LEU A 221 32.22 41.99 -1.88
CA LEU A 221 32.56 40.87 -0.98
C LEU A 221 34.00 40.97 -0.44
N ALA A 222 34.94 41.47 -1.25
CA ALA A 222 36.31 41.71 -0.83
C ALA A 222 36.41 42.85 0.20
N LYS A 223 35.63 43.94 0.05
CA LYS A 223 35.53 45.02 1.05
C LYS A 223 34.93 44.54 2.37
N GLU A 224 34.01 43.58 2.33
CA GLU A 224 33.43 42.93 3.51
C GLU A 224 34.35 41.89 4.17
N GLY A 225 35.52 41.60 3.58
CA GLY A 225 36.48 40.62 4.09
C GLY A 225 36.14 39.15 3.77
N LYS A 226 35.10 38.88 2.98
CA LYS A 226 34.65 37.53 2.61
C LYS A 226 35.34 37.02 1.35
N MET A 227 36.67 36.94 1.40
CA MET A 227 37.50 36.59 0.23
C MET A 227 37.22 35.18 -0.30
N GLU A 228 37.01 34.20 0.56
CA GLU A 228 36.78 32.81 0.17
C GLU A 228 35.43 32.62 -0.57
N GLU A 229 34.40 33.38 -0.19
CA GLU A 229 33.11 33.38 -0.90
C GLU A 229 33.22 34.05 -2.27
N ALA A 230 33.99 35.14 -2.36
CA ALA A 230 34.29 35.79 -3.62
C ALA A 230 35.01 34.83 -4.59
N ARG A 231 36.00 34.06 -4.11
CA ARG A 231 36.70 33.06 -4.95
C ARG A 231 35.73 32.04 -5.54
N ARG A 232 34.87 31.46 -4.71
CA ARG A 232 33.88 30.46 -5.14
C ARG A 232 32.89 31.01 -6.15
N GLN A 233 32.42 32.25 -5.96
CA GLN A 233 31.50 32.89 -6.89
C GLN A 233 32.15 33.26 -8.23
N TRP A 234 33.47 33.41 -8.27
CA TRP A 234 34.20 33.74 -9.50
C TRP A 234 34.55 32.51 -10.36
N GLU A 235 34.66 31.31 -9.79
CA GLU A 235 35.11 30.11 -10.52
C GLU A 235 34.29 29.80 -11.78
N LEU A 236 32.96 29.85 -11.69
CA LEU A 236 32.05 29.50 -12.77
C LEU A 236 31.96 30.61 -13.86
N PRO A 237 31.74 31.89 -13.51
CA PRO A 237 31.82 32.99 -14.48
C PRO A 237 33.17 33.08 -15.17
N ARG A 238 34.28 32.86 -14.45
CA ARG A 238 35.63 32.86 -15.02
C ARG A 238 35.82 31.77 -16.07
N LYS A 239 35.42 30.53 -15.77
CA LYS A 239 35.46 29.42 -16.75
C LYS A 239 34.62 29.72 -18.00
N LEU A 240 33.45 30.34 -17.82
CA LEU A 240 32.59 30.76 -18.93
C LEU A 240 33.26 31.82 -19.81
N LEU A 241 33.86 32.85 -19.21
CA LEU A 241 34.53 33.94 -19.92
C LEU A 241 35.79 33.46 -20.65
N VAL A 242 36.58 32.56 -20.04
CA VAL A 242 37.73 31.91 -20.72
C VAL A 242 37.25 31.10 -21.92
N ALA A 243 36.18 30.32 -21.77
CA ALA A 243 35.60 29.58 -22.88
C ALA A 243 35.01 30.49 -23.99
N TRP A 244 34.63 31.73 -23.67
CA TRP A 244 34.20 32.72 -24.66
C TRP A 244 35.41 33.32 -25.39
N LYS A 245 36.48 33.63 -24.67
CA LYS A 245 37.76 34.08 -25.24
C LYS A 245 38.33 33.04 -26.21
N ASP A 246 38.37 31.77 -25.82
CA ASP A 246 38.89 30.68 -26.67
C ASP A 246 38.07 30.49 -27.94
N LYS A 247 36.78 30.84 -27.90
CA LYS A 247 35.87 30.81 -29.05
C LYS A 247 35.87 32.12 -29.86
N GLY A 248 36.70 33.10 -29.50
CA GLY A 248 36.78 34.40 -30.15
C GLY A 248 35.54 35.28 -29.93
N VAL A 249 34.76 35.04 -28.88
CA VAL A 249 33.54 35.77 -28.56
C VAL A 249 33.88 36.90 -27.57
N GLY A 250 33.74 38.16 -28.00
CA GLY A 250 33.79 39.33 -27.10
C GLY A 250 35.12 40.07 -26.97
N GLY A 251 36.11 39.78 -27.82
CA GLY A 251 37.31 40.61 -27.99
C GLY A 251 38.07 40.96 -26.70
N ASP A 252 38.60 42.17 -26.65
CA ASP A 252 39.43 42.66 -25.54
C ASP A 252 38.61 42.90 -24.24
N ASP A 253 37.31 43.16 -24.36
CA ASP A 253 36.43 43.43 -23.21
C ASP A 253 36.29 42.19 -22.31
N VAL A 254 36.24 40.99 -22.89
CA VAL A 254 36.19 39.74 -22.12
C VAL A 254 37.48 39.52 -21.35
N GLN A 255 38.62 39.87 -21.94
CA GLN A 255 39.92 39.78 -21.28
C GLN A 255 40.03 40.76 -20.11
N ALA A 256 39.58 42.00 -20.29
CA ALA A 256 39.55 43.00 -19.24
C ALA A 256 38.72 42.55 -18.02
N VAL A 257 37.57 41.92 -18.25
CA VAL A 257 36.69 41.42 -17.18
C VAL A 257 37.31 40.22 -16.44
N ILE A 258 38.06 39.36 -17.14
CA ILE A 258 38.80 38.26 -16.50
C ILE A 258 39.89 38.81 -15.59
N GLU A 259 40.68 39.76 -16.09
CA GLU A 259 41.76 40.41 -15.33
C GLU A 259 41.22 41.16 -14.12
N GLU A 260 40.08 41.86 -14.29
CA GLU A 260 39.40 42.59 -13.23
C GLU A 260 38.94 41.67 -12.10
N GLY A 261 38.33 40.52 -12.42
CA GLY A 261 37.91 39.56 -11.40
C GLY A 261 39.08 38.80 -10.75
N ASP A 262 40.12 38.46 -11.52
CA ASP A 262 41.32 37.79 -11.01
C ASP A 262 42.11 38.71 -10.06
N ALA A 263 42.19 40.02 -10.35
CA ALA A 263 42.83 41.00 -9.46
C ALA A 263 42.14 41.11 -8.08
N VAL A 264 40.83 40.87 -8.02
CA VAL A 264 40.07 40.90 -6.76
C VAL A 264 40.25 39.62 -5.95
N VAL A 265 40.33 38.46 -6.61
CA VAL A 265 40.42 37.14 -5.95
C VAL A 265 41.85 36.77 -5.57
N THR A 266 42.83 37.23 -6.35
CA THR A 266 44.26 37.10 -6.12
C THR A 266 44.90 38.49 -6.09
N PRO A 267 44.77 39.24 -4.99
CA PRO A 267 45.49 40.49 -4.86
C PRO A 267 46.98 40.19 -4.92
N THR A 268 47.66 40.75 -5.92
CA THR A 268 49.11 40.70 -6.09
C THR A 268 49.73 41.23 -4.80
N ARG A 269 50.36 40.33 -4.03
CA ARG A 269 51.17 40.70 -2.87
C ARG A 269 52.37 41.50 -3.40
N GLU A 270 52.35 42.82 -3.24
CA GLU A 270 53.53 43.64 -3.47
C GLU A 270 54.73 43.08 -2.67
N PRO A 271 55.94 43.04 -3.25
CA PRO A 271 57.12 42.61 -2.53
C PRO A 271 57.42 43.61 -1.41
N ARG A 272 57.51 43.10 -0.16
CA ARG A 272 57.94 43.85 1.02
C ARG A 272 59.24 44.61 0.70
N SER A 273 59.16 45.93 0.66
CA SER A 273 60.32 46.82 0.61
C SER A 273 61.28 46.45 1.74
N ALA A 274 62.48 46.03 1.37
CA ALA A 274 63.58 45.74 2.28
C ALA A 274 63.95 47.02 3.02
N ARG A 275 63.66 47.08 4.33
CA ARG A 275 64.22 48.11 5.22
C ARG A 275 65.73 47.90 5.29
N THR A 276 66.46 48.72 4.54
CA THR A 276 67.91 48.87 4.67
C THR A 276 68.24 49.33 6.08
N SER A 277 68.97 48.50 6.82
CA SER A 277 69.67 48.89 8.03
C SER A 277 70.81 49.83 7.66
N THR A 278 70.71 51.11 8.03
CA THR A 278 71.86 52.01 8.07
C THR A 278 72.19 52.31 9.52
N ALA A 279 73.42 51.96 9.88
CA ALA A 279 74.05 52.08 11.18
C ALA A 279 74.60 53.49 11.45
N SER A 280 74.82 53.78 12.74
CA SER A 280 75.68 54.83 13.33
C SER A 280 75.27 56.28 13.05
N ARG A 281 75.38 57.24 13.97
CA ARG A 281 76.29 57.39 15.12
C ARG A 281 75.70 58.40 16.09
#